data_AF-A0A8S9QMA8-F1
#
_entry.id   AF-A0A8S9QMA8-F1
#
_cell.length_a   1.000
_cell.length_b   1.000
_cell.length_c   1.000
_cell.angle_alpha   90.00
_cell.angle_beta   90.00
_cell.angle_gamma   90.00
#
_symmetry.space_group_name_H-M   'P 1'
#
loop_
_entity.id
_entity.type
_entity.pdbx_description
1 polymer ?
#
loop_
_entity_poly.entity_id
_entity_poly.type
_entity_poly.pdbx_seq_one_letter_code
_entity_poly.pdbx_strand_id
1 'polypeptide(L)'
;MELFSLSSILLLLMLSFTSPILSISDQPLLISSVVHDEEESCPYTVIVTTSCFSPDLSRDQITLALGDADGNKVIAPRLDEPLTGGGGFEKCSSDTFQVNGQCLDTICSLYIYRSGPDGWIPETVEIYEEGSKSVKFDFNKNVPDNTWYGHNYCNNTGLPPPSPGFPPFSPTVPPPHPPHFPPPKPSIPPPPPHAPPSAASGLGGGESLVVASAAILIALAAVVV
;
A
#
# COMPACT_ATOMS: atom_id res chain seq x y z
N MET A 1 39.22 -79.71 -18.69
CA MET A 1 37.99 -78.96 -18.34
C MET A 1 38.16 -78.12 -17.07
N GLU A 2 39.14 -78.38 -16.21
CA GLU A 2 39.39 -77.63 -14.96
C GLU A 2 40.00 -76.22 -15.14
N LEU A 3 40.68 -75.92 -16.25
CA LEU A 3 41.42 -74.67 -16.43
C LEU A 3 40.53 -73.45 -16.75
N PHE A 4 39.35 -73.68 -17.34
CA PHE A 4 38.38 -72.62 -17.62
C PHE A 4 37.57 -72.20 -16.39
N SER A 5 37.41 -73.09 -15.42
CA SER A 5 36.68 -72.83 -14.18
C SER A 5 37.46 -71.87 -13.25
N LEU A 6 38.76 -72.09 -13.11
CA LEU A 6 39.62 -71.26 -12.26
C LEU A 6 39.79 -69.83 -12.80
N SER A 7 39.79 -69.64 -14.12
CA SER A 7 39.86 -68.30 -14.73
C SER A 7 38.59 -67.48 -14.49
N SER A 8 37.42 -68.13 -14.44
CA SER A 8 36.15 -67.44 -14.17
C SER A 8 36.02 -67.06 -12.69
N ILE A 9 36.54 -67.89 -11.78
CA ILE A 9 36.57 -67.62 -10.34
C ILE A 9 37.54 -66.47 -10.01
N LEU A 10 38.70 -66.42 -10.67
CA LEU A 10 39.67 -65.33 -10.50
C LEU A 10 39.13 -63.99 -11.01
N LEU A 11 38.35 -63.99 -12.10
CA LEU A 11 37.72 -62.78 -12.64
C LEU A 11 36.62 -62.22 -11.72
N LEU A 12 35.85 -63.10 -11.05
CA LEU A 12 34.81 -62.70 -10.09
C LEU A 12 35.40 -62.12 -8.79
N LEU A 13 36.54 -62.63 -8.33
CA LEU A 13 37.23 -62.11 -7.13
C LEU A 13 37.79 -60.70 -7.31
N MET A 14 38.20 -60.33 -8.54
CA MET A 14 38.74 -59.00 -8.84
C MET A 14 37.64 -57.92 -8.96
N LEU A 15 36.39 -58.30 -9.24
CA LEU A 15 35.24 -57.39 -9.30
C LEU A 15 34.68 -57.02 -7.91
N SER A 16 35.07 -57.76 -6.86
CA SER A 16 34.64 -57.51 -5.46
C SER A 16 35.50 -56.47 -4.71
N PHE A 17 36.62 -56.02 -5.28
CA PHE A 17 37.51 -55.05 -4.61
C PHE A 17 37.38 -53.60 -5.10
N THR A 18 36.45 -53.30 -6.02
CA THR A 18 36.18 -51.91 -6.44
C THR A 18 34.86 -51.41 -5.87
N SER A 19 34.81 -51.27 -4.55
CA SER A 19 33.80 -50.45 -3.87
C SER A 19 34.45 -49.10 -3.55
N PRO A 20 34.02 -47.97 -4.12
CA PRO A 20 34.35 -46.69 -3.53
C PRO A 20 33.69 -46.63 -2.15
N ILE A 21 34.51 -46.54 -1.10
CA ILE A 21 34.06 -46.14 0.23
C ILE A 21 33.57 -44.70 0.10
N LEU A 22 32.26 -44.50 -0.01
CA LEU A 22 31.65 -43.21 0.28
C LEU A 22 31.58 -43.07 1.79
N SER A 23 32.25 -42.01 2.26
CA SER A 23 32.35 -41.61 3.66
C SER A 23 30.98 -41.47 4.32
N ILE A 24 30.90 -41.89 5.59
CA ILE A 24 29.81 -41.61 6.52
C ILE A 24 29.56 -40.10 6.59
N SER A 25 28.29 -39.70 6.49
CA SER A 25 27.76 -38.61 7.30
C SER A 25 26.32 -38.97 7.66
N ASP A 26 26.02 -38.90 8.95
CA ASP A 26 24.73 -39.18 9.57
C ASP A 26 23.55 -38.66 8.74
N GLN A 27 22.55 -39.52 8.57
CA GLN A 27 21.27 -39.19 7.99
C GLN A 27 20.33 -38.76 9.13
N PRO A 28 20.08 -37.46 9.37
CA PRO A 28 18.85 -37.10 10.03
C PRO A 28 17.70 -37.34 9.05
N LEU A 29 16.63 -37.93 9.58
CA LEU A 29 15.33 -38.18 8.95
C LEU A 29 14.99 -37.14 7.88
N LEU A 30 14.67 -37.63 6.68
CA LEU A 30 14.04 -36.81 5.65
C LEU A 30 12.64 -36.41 6.14
N ILE A 31 12.56 -35.30 6.85
CA ILE A 31 11.42 -34.43 6.72
C ILE A 31 11.53 -33.91 5.29
N SER A 32 10.58 -34.28 4.45
CA SER A 32 10.40 -33.66 3.15
C SER A 32 10.10 -32.19 3.40
N SER A 33 11.13 -31.37 3.58
CA SER A 33 11.03 -29.94 3.36
C SER A 33 10.73 -29.84 1.88
N VAL A 34 9.46 -29.62 1.56
CA VAL A 34 9.13 -28.91 0.34
C VAL A 34 9.95 -27.64 0.45
N VAL A 35 11.11 -27.59 -0.22
CA VAL A 35 11.72 -26.32 -0.57
C VAL A 35 10.69 -25.77 -1.55
N HIS A 36 9.73 -25.01 -1.01
CA HIS A 36 9.23 -23.90 -1.79
C HIS A 36 10.52 -23.17 -2.18
N ASP A 37 10.76 -23.05 -3.48
CA ASP A 37 11.46 -21.87 -3.96
C ASP A 37 10.61 -20.68 -3.46
N GLU A 38 10.80 -20.31 -2.19
CA GLU A 38 10.42 -19.00 -1.71
C GLU A 38 11.34 -18.09 -2.48
N GLU A 39 10.86 -17.63 -3.64
CA GLU A 39 11.43 -16.51 -4.37
C GLU A 39 11.71 -15.45 -3.31
N GLU A 40 12.99 -15.17 -3.04
CA GLU A 40 13.41 -14.32 -1.93
C GLU A 40 12.68 -12.98 -2.07
N SER A 41 11.68 -12.78 -1.21
CA SER A 41 10.82 -11.62 -1.23
C SER A 41 11.41 -10.60 -0.26
N CYS A 42 11.92 -9.50 -0.81
CA CYS A 42 12.44 -8.40 -0.02
C CYS A 42 11.32 -7.46 0.43
N PRO A 43 11.26 -7.13 1.74
CA PRO A 43 10.36 -6.10 2.25
C PRO A 43 10.97 -4.71 2.07
N TYR A 44 10.27 -3.88 1.31
CA TYR A 44 10.58 -2.47 1.11
C TYR A 44 9.69 -1.61 1.99
N THR A 45 10.30 -0.72 2.76
CA THR A 45 9.59 0.37 3.42
C THR A 45 9.55 1.57 2.48
N VAL A 46 8.35 2.05 2.19
CA VAL A 46 8.11 3.20 1.33
C VAL A 46 7.50 4.32 2.16
N ILE A 47 8.21 5.43 2.29
CA ILE A 47 7.75 6.63 2.98
C ILE A 47 7.33 7.63 1.90
N VAL A 48 6.07 8.00 1.92
CA VAL A 48 5.46 8.93 0.97
C VAL A 48 5.15 10.23 1.70
N THR A 49 5.76 11.32 1.27
CA THR A 49 5.46 12.66 1.77
C THR A 49 4.52 13.34 0.79
N THR A 50 3.32 13.70 1.25
CA THR A 50 2.31 14.38 0.44
C THR A 50 2.46 15.89 0.59
N SER A 51 2.53 16.59 -0.54
CA SER A 51 2.73 18.03 -0.57
C SER A 51 1.57 18.79 0.07
N CYS A 52 1.87 19.93 0.70
CA CYS A 52 0.86 20.89 1.14
C CYS A 52 0.06 21.56 0.00
N PHE A 53 0.45 21.34 -1.26
CA PHE A 53 -0.34 21.76 -2.42
C PHE A 53 -1.30 20.69 -2.93
N SER A 54 -1.26 19.47 -2.35
CA SER A 54 -2.20 18.39 -2.67
C SER A 54 -3.64 18.74 -2.22
N PRO A 55 -4.67 18.08 -2.78
CA PRO A 55 -6.01 18.05 -2.19
C PRO A 55 -5.97 17.57 -0.73
N ASP A 56 -7.00 17.89 0.05
CA ASP A 56 -7.04 17.58 1.49
C ASP A 56 -6.84 16.08 1.77
N LEU A 57 -7.36 15.21 0.90
CA LEU A 57 -7.17 13.76 0.92
C LEU A 57 -7.31 13.23 -0.52
N SER A 58 -6.43 12.30 -0.90
CA SER A 58 -6.59 11.51 -2.12
C SER A 58 -7.04 10.09 -1.80
N ARG A 59 -8.19 9.67 -2.32
CA ARG A 59 -8.67 8.27 -2.26
C ARG A 59 -8.39 7.52 -3.56
N ASP A 60 -7.62 8.13 -4.45
CA ASP A 60 -7.24 7.52 -5.72
C ASP A 60 -6.37 6.29 -5.46
N GLN A 61 -6.47 5.32 -6.37
CA GLN A 61 -5.61 4.14 -6.30
C GLN A 61 -4.21 4.53 -6.74
N ILE A 62 -3.23 4.25 -5.88
CA ILE A 62 -1.82 4.52 -6.14
C ILE A 62 -1.08 3.19 -6.27
N THR A 63 -0.44 2.98 -7.42
CA THR A 63 0.47 1.87 -7.69
C THR A 63 1.89 2.41 -7.83
N LEU A 64 2.86 1.70 -7.27
CA LEU A 64 4.28 2.00 -7.49
C LEU A 64 4.95 0.92 -8.33
N ALA A 65 5.90 1.34 -9.15
CA ALA A 65 6.83 0.45 -9.84
C ALA A 65 8.26 0.87 -9.51
N LEU A 66 8.98 -0.01 -8.83
CA LEU A 66 10.38 0.15 -8.46
C LEU A 66 11.26 -0.59 -9.48
N GLY A 67 12.46 -0.10 -9.73
CA GLY A 67 13.44 -0.82 -10.56
C GLY A 67 14.89 -0.48 -10.25
N ASP A 68 15.78 -1.42 -10.59
CA ASP A 68 17.23 -1.31 -10.45
C ASP A 68 17.95 -1.25 -11.81
N ALA A 69 19.28 -1.16 -11.78
CA ALA A 69 20.10 -1.02 -12.98
C ALA A 69 20.18 -2.29 -13.84
N ASP A 70 19.92 -3.45 -13.23
CA ASP A 70 19.95 -4.78 -13.87
C ASP A 70 18.64 -5.09 -14.61
N GLY A 71 17.59 -4.29 -14.36
CA GLY A 71 16.30 -4.39 -15.02
C GLY A 71 15.27 -5.19 -14.25
N ASN A 72 15.55 -5.51 -12.99
CA ASN A 72 14.59 -6.12 -12.08
C ASN A 72 13.53 -5.07 -11.70
N LYS A 73 12.30 -5.54 -11.42
CA LYS A 73 11.14 -4.66 -11.21
C LYS A 73 10.22 -5.18 -10.11
N VAL A 74 9.82 -4.30 -9.20
CA VAL A 74 8.80 -4.59 -8.18
C VAL A 74 7.59 -3.71 -8.45
N ILE A 75 6.41 -4.34 -8.58
CA ILE A 75 5.14 -3.61 -8.72
C ILE A 75 4.38 -3.73 -7.40
N ALA A 76 4.17 -2.60 -6.72
CA ALA A 76 3.31 -2.49 -5.56
C ALA A 76 1.89 -2.17 -6.05
N PRO A 77 0.98 -3.17 -6.13
CA PRO A 77 -0.25 -3.01 -6.87
C PRO A 77 -1.12 -1.91 -6.30
N ARG A 78 -1.21 -1.80 -4.98
CA ARG A 78 -2.01 -0.77 -4.32
C ARG A 78 -1.41 -0.39 -2.97
N LEU A 79 -1.27 0.91 -2.74
CA LEU A 79 -0.96 1.47 -1.44
C LEU A 79 -2.28 1.93 -0.79
N ASP A 80 -2.87 1.08 0.05
CA ASP A 80 -4.19 1.36 0.66
C ASP A 80 -4.11 1.84 2.10
N GLU A 81 -3.42 1.08 2.96
CA GLU A 81 -3.35 1.38 4.39
C GLU A 81 -1.90 1.58 4.81
N PRO A 82 -1.53 2.76 5.33
CA PRO A 82 -0.20 2.97 5.88
C PRO A 82 -0.01 2.16 7.16
N LEU A 83 1.25 1.86 7.50
CA LEU A 83 1.64 1.12 8.71
C LEU A 83 1.17 1.80 10.01
N THR A 84 0.96 3.12 9.98
CA THR A 84 0.41 3.89 11.10
C THR A 84 -1.09 3.71 11.29
N GLY A 85 -1.77 3.03 10.36
CA GLY A 85 -3.23 2.94 10.29
C GLY A 85 -3.88 4.24 9.77
N GLY A 86 -5.16 4.16 9.41
CA GLY A 86 -5.93 5.30 8.88
C GLY A 86 -5.97 5.36 7.35
N GLY A 87 -6.36 6.51 6.79
CA GLY A 87 -6.28 6.76 5.35
C GLY A 87 -4.94 7.40 4.99
N GLY A 88 -4.27 6.91 3.95
CA GLY A 88 -3.04 7.54 3.44
C GLY A 88 -3.32 8.74 2.53
N PHE A 89 -2.27 9.47 2.18
CA PHE A 89 -2.25 10.55 1.18
C PHE A 89 -3.04 11.80 1.58
N GLU A 90 -3.05 12.11 2.88
CA GLU A 90 -3.56 13.39 3.39
C GLU A 90 -2.63 14.56 3.02
N LYS A 91 -3.18 15.76 2.88
CA LYS A 91 -2.38 16.95 2.61
C LYS A 91 -1.36 17.21 3.73
N CYS A 92 -0.12 17.52 3.36
CA CYS A 92 0.98 17.76 4.32
C CYS A 92 1.27 16.55 5.23
N SER A 93 0.94 15.32 4.83
CA SER A 93 1.20 14.11 5.62
C SER A 93 2.49 13.42 5.19
N SER A 94 2.94 12.49 6.04
CA SER A 94 3.91 11.46 5.68
C SER A 94 3.33 10.11 6.04
N ASP A 95 3.17 9.26 5.03
CA ASP A 95 2.55 7.94 5.13
C ASP A 95 3.58 6.85 4.82
N THR A 96 3.67 5.83 5.67
CA THR A 96 4.63 4.74 5.50
C THR A 96 3.91 3.47 5.07
N PHE A 97 4.38 2.81 4.02
CA PHE A 97 3.84 1.57 3.48
C PHE A 97 4.91 0.48 3.45
N GLN A 98 4.47 -0.77 3.51
CA GLN A 98 5.31 -1.94 3.27
C GLN A 98 4.96 -2.56 1.93
N VAL A 99 5.97 -2.77 1.08
CA VAL A 99 5.86 -3.36 -0.25
C VAL A 99 6.75 -4.59 -0.29
N ASN A 100 6.22 -5.72 -0.73
CA ASN A 100 6.99 -6.95 -0.89
C ASN A 100 7.15 -7.27 -2.38
N GLY A 101 8.31 -7.78 -2.77
CA GLY A 101 8.59 -8.24 -4.12
C GLY A 101 9.99 -8.80 -4.24
N GLN A 102 10.41 -9.11 -5.47
CA GLN A 102 11.79 -9.56 -5.71
C GLN A 102 12.82 -8.56 -5.17
N CYS A 103 13.93 -9.08 -4.69
CA CYS A 103 15.05 -8.28 -4.22
C CYS A 103 15.71 -7.52 -5.39
N LEU A 104 15.56 -6.20 -5.38
CA LEU A 104 16.29 -5.23 -6.17
C LEU A 104 17.66 -4.96 -5.53
N ASP A 105 18.68 -4.72 -6.35
CA ASP A 105 19.96 -4.18 -5.88
C ASP A 105 19.80 -2.67 -5.56
N THR A 106 20.49 -1.78 -6.27
CA THR A 106 20.35 -0.35 -6.07
C THR A 106 19.13 0.18 -6.81
N ILE A 107 18.05 0.48 -6.08
CA ILE A 107 16.86 1.13 -6.64
C ILE A 107 17.27 2.47 -7.28
N CYS A 108 17.00 2.60 -8.58
CA CYS A 108 17.33 3.80 -9.36
C CYS A 108 16.18 4.30 -10.23
N SER A 109 15.04 3.60 -10.22
CA SER A 109 13.83 4.04 -10.90
C SER A 109 12.59 3.87 -10.03
N LEU A 110 11.71 4.85 -10.11
CA LEU A 110 10.40 4.85 -9.47
C LEU A 110 9.38 5.47 -10.43
N TYR A 111 8.30 4.73 -10.69
CA TYR A 111 7.12 5.23 -11.39
C TYR A 111 5.88 5.09 -10.50
N ILE A 112 5.01 6.08 -10.59
CA ILE A 112 3.72 6.16 -9.92
C ILE A 112 2.63 6.05 -10.99
N TYR A 113 1.63 5.22 -10.72
CA TYR A 113 0.38 5.21 -11.48
C TYR A 113 -0.76 5.60 -10.53
N ARG A 114 -1.51 6.64 -10.89
CA ARG A 114 -2.70 7.09 -10.17
C ARG A 114 -3.94 6.76 -10.99
N SER A 115 -4.98 6.23 -10.33
CA SER A 115 -6.30 6.06 -10.93
C SER A 115 -7.36 6.61 -10.01
N GLY A 116 -8.03 7.68 -10.44
CA GLY A 116 -9.15 8.24 -9.72
C GLY A 116 -9.35 9.75 -9.91
N PRO A 117 -10.44 10.29 -9.35
CA PRO A 117 -10.86 11.66 -9.59
C PRO A 117 -10.24 12.70 -8.63
N ASP A 118 -9.68 12.30 -7.50
CA ASP A 118 -9.33 13.25 -6.42
C ASP A 118 -8.08 14.08 -6.78
N GLY A 119 -7.11 13.47 -7.45
CA GLY A 119 -5.81 14.10 -7.70
C GLY A 119 -4.86 13.95 -6.51
N TRP A 120 -3.56 14.04 -6.77
CA TRP A 120 -2.56 13.85 -5.72
C TRP A 120 -1.21 14.45 -6.11
N ILE A 121 -0.58 15.14 -5.16
CA ILE A 121 0.75 15.78 -5.33
C ILE A 121 1.72 15.18 -4.30
N PRO A 122 2.51 14.16 -4.68
CA PRO A 122 3.64 13.72 -3.87
C PRO A 122 4.72 14.81 -3.86
N GLU A 123 5.25 15.10 -2.69
CA GLU A 123 6.48 15.88 -2.53
C GLU A 123 7.68 14.96 -2.76
N THR A 124 7.80 13.91 -1.94
CA THR A 124 8.87 12.91 -2.04
C THR A 124 8.36 11.49 -1.83
N VAL A 125 9.06 10.53 -2.43
CA VAL A 125 8.96 9.11 -2.10
C VAL A 125 10.34 8.61 -1.73
N GLU A 126 10.50 8.17 -0.49
CA GLU A 126 11.72 7.56 0.03
C GLU A 126 11.51 6.06 0.20
N ILE A 127 12.46 5.26 -0.28
CA ILE A 127 12.38 3.80 -0.28
C ILE A 127 13.65 3.25 0.36
N TYR A 128 13.49 2.31 1.26
CA TYR A 128 14.61 1.53 1.77
C TYR A 128 14.18 0.11 2.12
N GLU A 129 15.15 -0.78 2.05
CA GLU A 129 15.10 -2.11 2.64
C GLU A 129 15.83 -2.08 3.99
N GLU A 130 15.41 -2.89 4.95
CA GLU A 130 16.07 -2.95 6.26
C GLU A 130 17.56 -3.33 6.11
N GLY A 131 18.45 -2.49 6.64
CA GLY A 131 19.91 -2.68 6.52
C GLY A 131 20.53 -2.10 5.25
N SER A 132 19.72 -1.58 4.31
CA SER A 132 20.16 -0.95 3.07
C SER A 132 20.09 0.58 3.15
N LYS A 133 20.74 1.26 2.21
CA LYS A 133 20.68 2.73 2.09
C LYS A 133 19.34 3.16 1.50
N SER A 134 18.74 4.22 2.04
CA SER A 134 17.52 4.80 1.45
C SER A 134 17.79 5.55 0.15
N VAL A 135 16.82 5.49 -0.76
CA VAL A 135 16.79 6.22 -2.03
C VAL A 135 15.57 7.12 -2.04
N LYS A 136 15.74 8.38 -2.42
CA LYS A 136 14.69 9.40 -2.42
C LYS A 136 14.42 9.92 -3.83
N PHE A 137 13.15 10.05 -4.18
CA PHE A 137 12.66 10.61 -5.44
C PHE A 137 11.77 11.82 -5.16
N ASP A 138 12.05 12.96 -5.82
CA ASP A 138 11.29 14.20 -5.68
C ASP A 138 10.34 14.41 -6.86
N PHE A 139 9.04 14.62 -6.61
CA PHE A 139 8.00 14.75 -7.67
C PHE A 139 7.41 16.16 -7.75
N ASN A 140 6.94 16.72 -6.63
CA ASN A 140 6.41 18.08 -6.46
C ASN A 140 5.39 18.55 -7.51
N LYS A 141 4.69 17.61 -8.17
CA LYS A 141 3.71 17.89 -9.23
C LYS A 141 2.56 16.90 -9.15
N ASN A 142 1.39 17.33 -9.61
CA ASN A 142 0.21 16.47 -9.68
C ASN A 142 0.48 15.25 -10.58
N VAL A 143 0.24 14.06 -10.04
CA VAL A 143 0.37 12.81 -10.79
C VAL A 143 -0.75 12.74 -11.85
N PRO A 144 -0.42 12.57 -13.15
CA PRO A 144 -1.43 12.35 -14.19
C PRO A 144 -2.33 11.16 -13.87
N ASP A 145 -3.60 11.25 -14.25
CA ASP A 145 -4.54 10.14 -14.13
C ASP A 145 -4.26 9.08 -15.21
N ASN A 146 -4.35 7.80 -14.85
CA ASN A 146 -4.25 6.65 -15.74
C ASN A 146 -3.01 6.63 -16.64
N THR A 147 -1.86 7.08 -16.14
CA THR A 147 -0.58 7.07 -16.84
C THR A 147 0.57 6.96 -15.84
N TRP A 148 1.61 6.20 -16.20
CA TRP A 148 2.84 6.10 -15.44
C TRP A 148 3.61 7.43 -15.45
N TYR A 149 3.95 7.92 -14.26
CA TYR A 149 4.69 9.17 -14.06
C TYR A 149 5.82 8.94 -13.06
N GLY A 150 7.05 9.33 -13.42
CA GLY A 150 8.18 9.22 -12.51
C GLY A 150 9.54 9.34 -13.16
N HIS A 151 10.53 8.76 -12.48
CA HIS A 151 11.94 9.00 -12.73
C HIS A 151 12.67 7.69 -12.98
N ASN A 152 13.61 7.73 -13.92
CA ASN A 152 14.58 6.67 -14.13
C ASN A 152 15.98 7.30 -14.14
N TYR A 153 16.72 7.04 -13.08
CA TYR A 153 18.11 7.46 -12.88
C TYR A 153 19.09 6.30 -13.05
N CYS A 154 18.63 5.16 -13.53
CA CYS A 154 19.49 4.04 -13.83
C CYS A 154 20.43 4.42 -14.98
N ASN A 155 21.73 4.12 -14.84
CA ASN A 155 22.72 4.39 -15.89
C ASN A 155 22.45 3.59 -17.19
N ASN A 156 21.51 2.65 -17.14
CA ASN A 156 20.99 1.94 -18.30
C ASN A 156 19.76 2.68 -18.85
N THR A 157 19.91 3.35 -19.98
CA THR A 157 18.83 4.09 -20.67
C THR A 157 17.68 3.20 -21.17
N GLY A 158 17.80 1.88 -21.01
CA GLY A 158 16.91 0.88 -21.59
C GLY A 158 15.71 0.45 -20.74
N LEU A 159 15.47 1.01 -19.55
CA LEU A 159 14.26 0.68 -18.78
C LEU A 159 13.15 1.70 -19.07
N PRO A 160 12.27 1.43 -20.06
CA PRO A 160 11.08 2.26 -20.24
C PRO A 160 10.20 2.15 -18.99
N PRO A 161 9.31 3.15 -18.77
CA PRO A 161 8.22 2.99 -17.82
C PRO A 161 7.47 1.67 -18.07
N PRO A 162 6.84 1.08 -17.04
CA PRO A 162 5.99 -0.08 -17.26
C PRO A 162 4.97 0.22 -18.36
N SER A 163 4.64 -0.78 -19.19
CA SER A 163 3.74 -0.52 -20.32
C SER A 163 2.37 -0.05 -19.80
N PRO A 164 1.67 0.86 -20.51
CA PRO A 164 0.37 1.39 -20.07
C PRO A 164 -0.70 0.33 -19.82
N GLY A 165 -0.55 -0.88 -20.41
CA GLY A 165 -1.42 -2.04 -20.21
C GLY A 165 -1.12 -2.86 -18.95
N PHE A 166 -0.15 -2.47 -18.12
CA PHE A 166 0.15 -3.07 -16.81
C PHE A 166 -0.30 -2.16 -15.64
N PRO A 167 -1.54 -1.66 -15.55
CA PRO A 167 -2.10 -1.41 -14.23
C PRO A 167 -2.36 -2.79 -13.59
N PRO A 168 -1.90 -3.05 -12.36
CA PRO A 168 -2.20 -4.32 -11.67
C PRO A 168 -3.69 -4.46 -11.33
N PHE A 169 -4.46 -3.39 -11.51
CA PHE A 169 -5.91 -3.41 -11.43
C PHE A 169 -6.52 -3.92 -12.73
N SER A 170 -7.06 -5.13 -12.70
CA SER A 170 -8.16 -5.42 -13.60
C SER A 170 -9.28 -4.41 -13.32
N PRO A 171 -9.79 -3.65 -14.31
CA PRO A 171 -10.87 -2.68 -14.13
C PRO A 171 -12.22 -3.32 -13.69
N THR A 172 -12.21 -4.61 -13.36
CA THR A 172 -13.38 -5.41 -12.99
C THR A 172 -13.54 -5.60 -11.48
N VAL A 173 -12.56 -5.21 -10.65
CA VAL A 173 -12.71 -5.27 -9.19
C VAL A 173 -13.07 -3.88 -8.69
N PRO A 174 -14.35 -3.60 -8.35
CA PRO A 174 -14.72 -2.34 -7.73
C PRO A 174 -13.92 -2.16 -6.43
N PRO A 175 -13.55 -0.93 -6.06
CA PRO A 175 -13.00 -0.70 -4.73
C PRO A 175 -13.95 -1.31 -3.70
N PRO A 176 -13.44 -2.04 -2.68
CA PRO A 176 -14.29 -2.62 -1.65
C PRO A 176 -15.14 -1.50 -1.08
N HIS A 177 -16.46 -1.63 -1.24
CA HIS A 177 -17.39 -0.71 -0.63
C HIS A 177 -17.12 -0.72 0.88
N PRO A 178 -16.93 0.43 1.54
CA PRO A 178 -16.83 0.44 2.99
C PRO A 178 -18.08 -0.28 3.54
N PRO A 179 -17.93 -1.18 4.53
CA PRO A 179 -19.05 -1.92 5.08
C PRO A 179 -20.13 -0.91 5.45
N HIS A 180 -21.31 -1.09 4.87
CA HIS A 180 -22.47 -0.30 5.24
C HIS A 180 -22.80 -0.64 6.69
N PHE A 181 -22.31 0.17 7.63
CA PHE A 181 -22.75 0.10 9.00
C PHE A 181 -24.17 0.67 9.04
N PRO A 182 -25.20 -0.14 9.33
CA PRO A 182 -26.53 0.41 9.57
C PRO A 182 -26.41 1.43 10.72
N PRO A 183 -27.15 2.55 10.66
CA PRO A 183 -27.10 3.53 11.72
C PRO A 183 -27.39 2.84 13.07
N PRO A 184 -26.65 3.18 14.15
CA PRO A 184 -26.88 2.58 15.45
C PRO A 184 -28.35 2.75 15.82
N LYS A 185 -28.98 1.64 16.23
CA LYS A 185 -30.37 1.64 16.67
C LYS A 185 -30.52 2.72 17.75
N PRO A 186 -31.47 3.66 17.62
CA PRO A 186 -31.66 4.70 18.63
C PRO A 186 -31.85 4.07 20.02
N SER A 187 -30.92 4.34 20.94
CA SER A 187 -31.00 3.87 22.33
C SER A 187 -32.02 4.66 23.15
N ILE A 188 -32.56 5.74 22.59
CA ILE A 188 -33.55 6.59 23.24
C ILE A 188 -34.94 6.10 22.82
N PRO A 189 -35.77 5.58 23.74
CA PRO A 189 -37.13 5.23 23.43
C PRO A 189 -37.90 6.48 22.96
N PRO A 190 -38.83 6.34 22.00
CA PRO A 190 -39.62 7.46 21.55
C PRO A 190 -40.33 8.12 22.74
N PRO A 191 -40.42 9.46 22.78
CA PRO A 191 -41.13 10.14 23.85
C PRO A 191 -42.57 9.63 23.92
N PRO A 192 -43.15 9.48 25.12
CA PRO A 192 -44.52 9.04 25.26
C PRO A 192 -45.46 10.01 24.52
N PRO A 193 -46.53 9.50 23.89
CA PRO A 193 -47.47 10.35 23.17
C PRO A 193 -48.04 11.41 24.11
N HIS A 194 -48.01 12.67 23.67
CA HIS A 194 -48.59 13.77 24.42
C HIS A 194 -50.08 13.50 24.66
N ALA A 195 -50.51 13.69 25.90
CA ALA A 195 -51.92 13.64 26.26
C ALA A 195 -52.71 14.63 25.37
N PRO A 196 -53.91 14.25 24.89
CA PRO A 196 -54.73 15.15 24.10
C PRO A 196 -55.02 16.42 24.91
N PRO A 197 -54.99 17.62 24.28
CA PRO A 197 -55.30 18.84 24.99
C PRO A 197 -56.76 18.80 25.45
N SER A 198 -56.97 19.00 26.75
CA SER A 198 -58.30 19.25 27.31
C SER A 198 -58.89 20.50 26.65
N ALA A 199 -60.06 20.34 26.04
CA ALA A 199 -60.80 21.43 25.44
C ALA A 199 -61.28 22.43 26.51
N ALA A 200 -60.65 23.60 26.46
CA ALA A 200 -61.13 24.98 26.61
C ALA A 200 -62.32 25.32 27.54
N SER A 201 -62.12 26.39 28.32
CA SER A 201 -63.02 27.56 28.31
C SER A 201 -62.42 28.75 29.07
N GLY A 202 -62.46 29.96 28.50
CA GLY A 202 -62.20 31.25 29.19
C GLY A 202 -61.16 32.12 28.48
N LEU A 203 -61.49 32.99 27.52
CA LEU A 203 -62.08 34.34 27.63
C LEU A 203 -61.07 35.44 28.00
N GLY A 204 -60.84 36.37 27.06
CA GLY A 204 -60.13 37.65 27.25
C GLY A 204 -58.63 37.57 26.96
N GLY A 205 -57.97 38.50 26.28
CA GLY A 205 -58.25 39.84 25.79
C GLY A 205 -56.93 40.36 25.18
N GLY A 206 -56.96 41.48 24.45
CA GLY A 206 -55.85 42.01 23.64
C GLY A 206 -54.49 42.14 24.36
N GLU A 207 -53.40 42.20 23.62
CA GLU A 207 -52.87 43.42 23.01
C GLU A 207 -51.55 43.13 22.26
N SER A 208 -51.31 43.96 21.25
CA SER A 208 -50.16 43.95 20.36
C SER A 208 -48.93 44.54 21.07
N LEU A 209 -47.76 43.90 20.95
CA LEU A 209 -46.50 44.62 21.14
C LEU A 209 -45.42 44.09 20.19
N VAL A 210 -45.16 44.90 19.17
CA VAL A 210 -44.00 44.85 18.30
C VAL A 210 -42.76 45.14 19.14
N VAL A 211 -41.83 44.19 19.25
CA VAL A 211 -40.50 44.44 19.81
C VAL A 211 -39.49 44.43 18.67
N ALA A 212 -39.14 45.63 18.23
CA ALA A 212 -37.93 45.91 17.48
C ALA A 212 -36.74 45.90 18.46
N SER A 213 -35.68 45.16 18.14
CA SER A 213 -34.39 45.26 18.83
C SER A 213 -33.29 45.58 17.83
N ALA A 214 -32.56 46.63 18.16
CA ALA A 214 -31.74 47.45 17.30
C ALA A 214 -30.38 46.84 16.95
N ALA A 215 -29.87 47.22 15.78
CA ALA A 215 -28.48 47.06 15.39
C ALA A 215 -27.57 47.88 16.32
N ILE A 216 -26.50 47.27 16.82
CA ILE A 216 -25.39 47.96 17.47
C ILE A 216 -24.16 47.79 16.58
N LEU A 217 -23.82 48.86 15.87
CA LEU A 217 -22.53 49.07 15.23
C LEU A 217 -21.55 49.57 16.31
N ILE A 218 -20.46 48.84 16.55
CA ILE A 218 -19.30 49.40 17.26
C ILE A 218 -18.13 49.38 16.28
N ALA A 219 -17.86 50.55 15.73
CA ALA A 219 -16.58 50.89 15.14
C ALA A 219 -15.72 51.52 16.25
N LEU A 220 -14.51 51.01 16.44
CA LEU A 220 -13.41 51.80 16.99
C LEU A 220 -12.17 51.57 16.14
N ALA A 221 -11.70 52.69 15.59
CA ALA A 221 -10.53 52.84 14.75
C ALA A 221 -9.32 53.32 15.59
N ALA A 222 -8.14 53.17 14.97
CA ALA A 222 -6.84 53.78 15.29
C ALA A 222 -6.09 53.12 16.46
N VAL A 223 -4.76 52.94 16.40
CA VAL A 223 -3.74 53.91 16.01
C VAL A 223 -2.50 53.22 15.43
N VAL A 224 -1.97 53.83 14.36
CA VAL A 224 -0.63 53.67 13.79
C VAL A 224 0.41 54.37 14.67
N VAL A 225 1.51 53.69 14.99
CA VAL A 225 2.93 54.12 14.89
C VAL A 225 3.80 52.94 15.31
#